data_AF-A0AB40BRH9-F1
#
_entry.id   AF-A0AB40BRH9-F1
#
_cell.length_a   1.000
_cell.length_b   1.000
_cell.length_c   1.000
_cell.angle_alpha   90.00
_cell.angle_beta   90.00
_cell.angle_gamma   90.00
#
_symmetry.space_group_name_H-M   'P 1'
#
loop_
_entity.id
_entity.type
_entity.pdbx_description
1 polymer ?
#
loop_
_entity_poly.entity_id
_entity_poly.type
_entity_poly.pdbx_seq_one_letter_code
_entity_poly.pdbx_strand_id
1 'polypeptide(L)'
;MLRLRAPMLCFDVNSIWIPASGSLLSSFFGTHRIRAGSRSQSLRSPSRSPVSNGFRLRAAHHVNDRSSLYSVSPSSVVKASLKGQAETVELLSAEDDDHGGVIIEMKVPVDAGAFVSSLRASLENWRQQGKRGVWLKLPIEFANLVQPAVEEGFTYHHAEPNYLMLVYWIPATKNTLPVNATHRVGVGAFVMNDRREVLAVQEKSGKFRGSGVWKFPTGVVDQGEDLFVGAVREVKEETGIDTEFIEILAFRQSHKSFFEKSDLFFICLLRPLTFDIRKQESEIAAAKWVPIEEFAAQPFVHKHELLKYIIDVGLAKIDKDYAGFSPVQISSFFSDRKSYIYLNSKEMNQSSRPETWPECYGRLYLNKTGHVKACAHGILQLY
;
A
#
# COMPACT_ATOMS: atom_id res chain seq x y z
N MET A 1 16.48 2.73 13.33
CA MET A 1 15.71 1.46 13.35
C MET A 1 16.09 0.68 12.11
N LEU A 2 16.89 -0.39 12.23
CA LEU A 2 17.11 -1.31 11.12
C LEU A 2 15.85 -2.18 10.98
N ARG A 3 15.05 -1.96 9.93
CA ARG A 3 13.99 -2.89 9.56
C ARG A 3 14.65 -3.98 8.71
N LEU A 4 14.84 -5.17 9.28
CA LEU A 4 15.08 -6.37 8.50
C LEU A 4 13.79 -6.63 7.71
N ARG A 5 13.75 -6.28 6.43
CA ARG A 5 12.64 -6.67 5.56
C ARG A 5 12.93 -8.07 5.06
N ALA A 6 11.89 -8.92 5.03
CA ALA A 6 12.03 -10.21 4.36
C ALA A 6 12.40 -9.93 2.89
N PRO A 7 13.44 -10.58 2.33
CA PRO A 7 13.80 -10.43 0.93
C PRO A 7 12.56 -10.69 0.08
N MET A 8 12.24 -9.76 -0.81
CA MET A 8 11.17 -9.99 -1.75
C MET A 8 11.58 -11.16 -2.66
N LEU A 9 10.67 -12.10 -2.85
CA LEU A 9 10.65 -12.98 -4.01
C LEU A 9 10.51 -12.09 -5.26
N CYS A 10 11.61 -11.51 -5.74
CA CYS A 10 11.64 -10.90 -7.05
C CYS A 10 11.40 -12.00 -8.09
N PHE A 11 10.51 -11.73 -9.03
CA PHE A 11 10.12 -12.61 -10.13
C PHE A 11 9.46 -13.92 -9.68
N ASP A 12 8.16 -13.82 -9.40
CA ASP A 12 7.26 -14.97 -9.38
C ASP A 12 7.09 -15.48 -10.82
N VAL A 13 8.00 -16.40 -11.18
CA VAL A 13 7.94 -17.17 -12.42
C VAL A 13 7.67 -18.60 -11.98
N ASN A 14 6.44 -19.04 -12.24
CA ASN A 14 5.81 -20.35 -12.00
C ASN A 14 4.96 -20.48 -10.73
N SER A 15 3.73 -19.95 -10.80
CA SER A 15 2.57 -20.60 -10.18
C SER A 15 2.12 -21.79 -11.05
N ILE A 16 2.76 -22.96 -10.88
CA ILE A 16 2.21 -24.25 -11.34
C ILE A 16 2.01 -25.11 -10.09
N TRP A 17 0.79 -25.10 -9.56
CA TRP A 17 0.30 -26.19 -8.71
C TRP A 17 -0.39 -27.20 -9.62
N ILE A 18 0.23 -28.38 -9.80
CA ILE A 18 -0.46 -29.55 -10.37
C ILE A 18 -1.31 -30.13 -9.23
N PRO A 19 -2.63 -30.28 -9.38
CA PRO A 19 -3.43 -30.97 -8.37
C PRO A 19 -3.12 -32.47 -8.45
N ALA A 20 -2.55 -33.04 -7.39
CA ALA A 20 -2.51 -34.48 -7.21
C ALA A 20 -3.94 -34.95 -6.87
N SER A 21 -4.61 -35.51 -7.86
CA SER A 21 -5.86 -36.25 -7.69
C SER A 21 -5.64 -37.55 -6.91
N GLY A 22 -6.38 -37.72 -5.81
CA GLY A 22 -7.17 -38.93 -5.60
C GLY A 22 -6.54 -40.19 -4.98
N SER A 23 -6.98 -40.45 -3.74
CA SER A 23 -7.40 -41.75 -3.18
C SER A 23 -6.39 -42.63 -2.41
N LEU A 24 -6.65 -42.70 -1.10
CA LEU A 24 -6.81 -43.87 -0.22
C LEU A 24 -5.79 -45.02 -0.28
N LEU A 25 -5.10 -45.28 0.84
CA LEU A 25 -5.27 -46.51 1.66
C LEU A 25 -4.33 -46.53 2.89
N SER A 26 -4.96 -46.81 4.05
CA SER A 26 -4.55 -47.63 5.21
C SER A 26 -3.09 -47.65 5.72
N SER A 27 -2.97 -47.31 7.01
CA SER A 27 -2.20 -47.99 8.09
C SER A 27 -0.72 -48.32 7.90
N PHE A 28 0.14 -47.92 8.85
CA PHE A 28 0.93 -48.86 9.67
C PHE A 28 1.61 -48.13 10.85
N PHE A 29 1.50 -48.72 12.04
CA PHE A 29 2.24 -48.36 13.25
C PHE A 29 3.74 -48.64 13.07
N GLY A 30 4.59 -47.79 13.65
CA GLY A 30 6.03 -47.99 13.68
C GLY A 30 6.70 -47.14 14.74
N THR A 31 6.73 -47.66 15.97
CA THR A 31 7.51 -47.17 17.11
C THR A 31 9.00 -47.11 16.79
N HIS A 32 9.71 -46.04 17.19
CA HIS A 32 11.01 -46.21 17.86
C HIS A 32 11.42 -45.04 18.75
N ARG A 33 12.05 -45.45 19.85
CA ARG A 33 12.49 -44.74 21.05
C ARG A 33 13.89 -44.12 20.86
N ILE A 34 14.09 -42.99 21.55
CA ILE A 34 15.26 -42.62 22.38
C ILE A 34 16.63 -42.45 21.68
N ARG A 35 17.20 -41.23 21.76
CA ARG A 35 18.33 -40.95 22.68
C ARG A 35 18.59 -39.44 22.85
N ALA A 36 18.55 -39.02 24.11
CA ALA A 36 19.08 -37.76 24.59
C ALA A 36 20.62 -37.80 24.59
N GLY A 37 21.24 -36.68 24.24
CA GLY A 37 22.67 -36.41 24.41
C GLY A 37 22.83 -35.05 25.08
N SER A 38 23.19 -35.07 26.35
CA SER A 38 23.51 -33.92 27.19
C SER A 38 24.88 -33.33 26.82
N ARG A 39 24.99 -32.00 26.88
CA ARG A 39 26.22 -31.33 27.34
C ARG A 39 25.91 -29.92 27.81
N SER A 40 26.10 -29.75 29.11
CA SER A 40 26.20 -28.49 29.82
C SER A 40 27.54 -27.81 29.53
N GLN A 41 27.54 -26.49 29.45
CA GLN A 41 28.61 -25.65 29.99
C GLN A 41 28.11 -24.22 30.18
N SER A 42 28.07 -23.80 31.44
CA SER A 42 27.92 -22.42 31.89
C SER A 42 29.20 -21.63 31.65
N LEU A 43 29.11 -20.32 31.39
CA LEU A 43 30.05 -19.33 31.96
C LEU A 43 29.49 -17.90 31.86
N ARG A 44 29.23 -17.39 33.08
CA ARG A 44 29.11 -16.04 33.65
C ARG A 44 29.29 -14.77 32.78
N SER A 45 28.40 -13.83 33.09
CA SER A 45 28.49 -12.36 32.97
C SER A 45 29.53 -11.72 33.92
N PRO A 46 29.86 -10.44 33.69
CA PRO A 46 29.90 -9.49 34.81
C PRO A 46 29.20 -8.15 34.51
N SER A 47 28.90 -7.45 35.59
CA SER A 47 28.05 -6.25 35.72
C SER A 47 28.84 -5.00 36.14
N ARG A 48 28.42 -3.81 35.64
CA ARG A 48 28.39 -2.43 36.24
C ARG A 48 29.72 -1.81 36.72
N SER A 49 30.03 -0.50 36.70
CA SER A 49 29.42 0.84 36.41
C SER A 49 30.53 1.90 36.75
N PRO A 50 30.29 3.22 36.98
CA PRO A 50 29.67 4.33 36.22
C PRO A 50 30.69 5.50 35.97
N VAL A 51 30.26 6.63 35.37
CA VAL A 51 30.47 8.05 35.82
C VAL A 51 30.07 9.06 34.73
N SER A 52 29.40 10.10 35.22
CA SER A 52 28.74 11.30 34.66
C SER A 52 29.57 12.36 33.92
N ASN A 53 28.92 13.06 32.98
CA ASN A 53 28.74 14.53 32.84
C ASN A 53 28.41 14.81 31.35
N GLY A 54 27.42 15.58 30.92
CA GLY A 54 26.73 16.70 31.52
C GLY A 54 26.87 17.90 30.59
N PHE A 55 26.04 18.01 29.54
CA PHE A 55 25.83 19.26 28.79
C PHE A 55 24.36 19.39 28.36
N ARG A 56 23.67 20.33 28.99
CA ARG A 56 22.34 20.83 28.64
C ARG A 56 22.50 21.86 27.52
N LEU A 57 21.78 21.68 26.42
CA LEU A 57 21.44 22.77 25.49
C LEU A 57 19.92 22.94 25.51
N ARG A 58 19.49 24.11 26.00
CA ARG A 58 18.13 24.62 25.88
C ARG A 58 17.91 25.07 24.44
N ALA A 59 16.91 24.53 23.77
CA ALA A 59 16.28 25.18 22.63
C ALA A 59 14.77 25.24 22.92
N ALA A 60 14.29 26.45 23.17
CA ALA A 60 12.88 26.75 23.31
C ALA A 60 12.23 26.70 21.93
N HIS A 61 11.24 25.84 21.75
CA HIS A 61 10.30 25.96 20.64
C HIS A 61 8.94 26.37 21.18
N HIS A 62 8.61 27.62 20.86
CA HIS A 62 7.30 28.21 20.99
C HIS A 62 6.26 27.33 20.30
N VAL A 63 5.36 26.76 21.11
CA VAL A 63 4.08 26.23 20.64
C VAL A 63 3.21 27.45 20.33
N ASN A 64 2.84 27.64 19.07
CA ASN A 64 1.81 28.60 18.70
C ASN A 64 0.52 27.82 18.49
N ASP A 65 -0.21 27.68 19.59
CA ASP A 65 -1.53 27.08 19.68
C ASP A 65 -2.53 28.07 19.07
N ARG A 66 -3.07 27.75 17.88
CA ARG A 66 -4.27 28.39 17.34
C ARG A 66 -5.34 27.33 17.22
N SER A 67 -5.90 26.95 18.37
CA SER A 67 -7.20 26.32 18.45
C SER A 67 -8.27 27.31 17.99
N SER A 68 -8.80 27.16 16.77
CA SER A 68 -10.10 27.72 16.45
C SER A 68 -11.15 26.88 17.19
N LEU A 69 -11.71 27.46 18.24
CA LEU A 69 -12.85 26.92 18.98
C LEU A 69 -14.04 26.75 18.03
N TYR A 70 -14.25 25.53 17.53
CA TYR A 70 -15.58 25.08 17.17
C TYR A 70 -16.17 24.47 18.42
N SER A 71 -17.16 25.15 18.99
CA SER A 71 -18.01 24.65 20.07
C SER A 71 -18.75 23.42 19.56
N VAL A 72 -18.27 22.23 19.93
CA VAL A 72 -19.00 20.98 19.76
C VAL A 72 -19.95 20.84 20.94
N SER A 73 -21.25 20.94 20.66
CA SER A 73 -22.31 20.62 21.61
C SER A 73 -22.18 19.16 22.07
N PRO A 74 -22.58 18.81 23.31
CA PRO A 74 -22.52 17.44 23.77
C PRO A 74 -23.41 16.55 22.88
N SER A 75 -22.82 15.47 22.37
CA SER A 75 -23.48 14.39 21.63
C SER A 75 -24.82 14.02 22.28
N SER A 76 -25.89 14.09 21.48
CA SER A 76 -27.22 13.66 21.88
C SER A 76 -27.23 12.13 22.06
N VAL A 77 -27.30 11.68 23.30
CA VAL A 77 -27.55 10.28 23.67
C VAL A 77 -28.95 9.89 23.18
N VAL A 78 -29.04 9.10 22.12
CA VAL A 78 -30.32 8.58 21.63
C VAL A 78 -30.56 7.21 22.25
N LYS A 79 -31.49 7.14 23.20
CA LYS A 79 -31.96 5.88 23.79
C LYS A 79 -33.05 5.30 22.89
N ALA A 80 -32.86 4.07 22.41
CA ALA A 80 -33.92 3.34 21.71
C ALA A 80 -34.80 2.59 22.73
N SER A 81 -36.12 2.80 22.69
CA SER A 81 -37.08 2.10 23.54
C SER A 81 -37.77 0.99 22.73
N LEU A 82 -37.36 -0.26 22.92
CA LEU A 82 -38.09 -1.42 22.41
C LEU A 82 -39.30 -1.70 23.34
N LYS A 83 -40.50 -1.85 22.77
CA LYS A 83 -41.73 -2.12 23.53
C LYS A 83 -41.70 -3.57 24.05
N GLY A 84 -41.56 -3.71 25.36
CA GLY A 84 -41.71 -4.97 26.11
C GLY A 84 -40.50 -5.24 27.00
N GLN A 85 -40.64 -4.96 28.31
CA GLN A 85 -39.61 -5.13 29.36
C GLN A 85 -38.23 -4.54 28.97
N ALA A 86 -38.15 -3.22 28.86
CA ALA A 86 -36.96 -2.54 28.34
C ALA A 86 -35.87 -2.35 29.40
N GLU A 87 -34.86 -3.22 29.39
CA GLU A 87 -33.50 -2.73 29.59
C GLU A 87 -33.22 -1.71 28.48
N THR A 88 -32.94 -0.45 28.84
CA THR A 88 -32.55 0.55 27.85
C THR A 88 -31.17 0.18 27.31
N VAL A 89 -31.13 -0.43 26.13
CA VAL A 89 -29.87 -0.76 25.44
C VAL A 89 -29.29 0.53 24.86
N GLU A 90 -28.04 0.82 25.24
CA GLU A 90 -27.30 1.96 24.73
C GLU A 90 -26.82 1.70 23.30
N LEU A 91 -27.05 2.67 22.39
CA LEU A 91 -26.61 2.58 21.00
C LEU A 91 -25.11 2.89 20.90
N LEU A 92 -24.43 2.25 19.94
CA LEU A 92 -23.03 2.53 19.65
C LEU A 92 -22.89 3.92 19.04
N SER A 93 -21.90 4.67 19.51
CA SER A 93 -21.51 5.93 18.89
C SER A 93 -20.87 5.67 17.53
N ALA A 94 -21.32 6.41 16.52
CA ALA A 94 -20.80 6.32 15.16
C ALA A 94 -20.80 7.69 14.49
N GLU A 95 -19.93 7.86 13.49
CA GLU A 95 -19.86 9.01 12.62
C GLU A 95 -20.45 8.67 11.24
N ASP A 96 -21.16 9.60 10.61
CA ASP A 96 -21.70 9.39 9.27
C ASP A 96 -20.60 9.48 8.21
N ASP A 97 -20.63 8.58 7.23
CA ASP A 97 -19.78 8.71 6.03
C ASP A 97 -20.50 9.49 4.90
N ASP A 98 -19.73 9.96 3.92
CA ASP A 98 -20.24 10.74 2.77
C ASP A 98 -21.13 9.93 1.82
N HIS A 99 -21.33 8.65 2.10
CA HIS A 99 -22.08 7.70 1.29
C HIS A 99 -23.26 7.10 2.07
N GLY A 100 -23.73 7.76 3.13
CA GLY A 100 -24.90 7.31 3.89
C GLY A 100 -24.70 5.98 4.62
N GLY A 101 -23.45 5.64 4.91
CA GLY A 101 -23.04 4.64 5.89
C GLY A 101 -22.66 5.29 7.22
N VAL A 102 -22.12 4.48 8.12
CA VAL A 102 -21.68 4.87 9.46
C VAL A 102 -20.35 4.21 9.81
N ILE A 103 -19.52 4.89 10.59
CA ILE A 103 -18.22 4.43 11.06
C ILE A 103 -18.23 4.39 12.58
N ILE A 104 -18.03 3.19 13.13
CA ILE A 104 -17.90 2.92 14.55
C ILE A 104 -16.40 2.77 14.85
N GLU A 105 -15.90 3.53 15.81
CA GLU A 105 -14.57 3.31 16.39
C GLU A 105 -14.72 2.96 17.86
N MET A 106 -14.30 1.74 18.23
CA MET A 106 -14.32 1.32 19.63
C MET A 106 -13.21 2.04 20.39
N LYS A 107 -13.59 2.75 21.45
CA LYS A 107 -12.68 3.59 22.27
C LYS A 107 -12.62 3.17 23.73
N VAL A 108 -13.65 2.47 24.21
CA VAL A 108 -13.79 2.07 25.62
C VAL A 108 -13.96 0.56 25.67
N PRO A 109 -13.32 -0.13 26.64
CA PRO A 109 -13.57 -1.56 26.85
C PRO A 109 -15.05 -1.82 27.14
N VAL A 110 -15.61 -2.79 26.43
CA VAL A 110 -16.99 -3.25 26.62
C VAL A 110 -16.96 -4.77 26.74
N ASP A 111 -17.80 -5.30 27.61
CA ASP A 111 -18.06 -6.74 27.66
C ASP A 111 -18.64 -7.22 26.32
N ALA A 112 -18.28 -8.43 25.90
CA ALA A 112 -18.70 -8.96 24.60
C ALA A 112 -20.23 -9.09 24.49
N GLY A 113 -20.91 -9.49 25.57
CA GLY A 113 -22.37 -9.61 25.58
C GLY A 113 -23.06 -8.25 25.50
N ALA A 114 -22.56 -7.28 26.28
CA ALA A 114 -23.05 -5.89 26.21
C ALA A 114 -22.83 -5.29 24.82
N PHE A 115 -21.66 -5.52 24.21
CA PHE A 115 -21.33 -5.08 22.86
C PHE A 115 -22.31 -5.65 21.83
N VAL A 116 -22.62 -6.95 21.87
CA VAL A 116 -23.57 -7.58 20.93
C VAL A 116 -24.97 -6.97 21.07
N SER A 117 -25.45 -6.77 22.29
CA SER A 117 -26.75 -6.12 22.53
C SER A 117 -26.81 -4.71 21.93
N SER A 118 -25.78 -3.89 22.19
CA SER A 118 -25.64 -2.55 21.62
C SER A 118 -25.52 -2.57 20.10
N LEU A 119 -24.74 -3.50 19.54
CA LEU A 119 -24.54 -3.64 18.10
C LEU A 119 -25.86 -3.97 17.39
N ARG A 120 -26.61 -4.96 17.88
CA ARG A 120 -27.92 -5.34 17.34
C ARG A 120 -28.92 -4.18 17.37
N ALA A 121 -29.02 -3.48 18.50
CA ALA A 121 -29.88 -2.31 18.63
C ALA A 121 -29.47 -1.19 17.66
N SER A 122 -28.16 -0.98 17.48
CA SER A 122 -27.62 0.04 16.58
C SER A 122 -27.89 -0.28 15.11
N LEU A 123 -27.70 -1.54 14.69
CA LEU A 123 -27.99 -2.00 13.34
C LEU A 123 -29.47 -1.83 12.98
N GLU A 124 -30.40 -2.12 13.91
CA GLU A 124 -31.83 -1.92 13.69
C GLU A 124 -32.17 -0.43 13.57
N ASN A 125 -31.62 0.40 14.45
CA ASN A 125 -31.81 1.85 14.36
C ASN A 125 -31.27 2.42 13.03
N TRP A 126 -30.07 2.02 12.60
CA TRP A 126 -29.49 2.46 11.33
C TRP A 126 -30.25 1.95 10.11
N ARG A 127 -30.83 0.75 10.19
CA ARG A 127 -31.75 0.22 9.16
C ARG A 127 -32.98 1.12 9.00
N GLN A 128 -33.58 1.54 10.10
CA GLN A 128 -34.75 2.46 10.08
C GLN A 128 -34.38 3.85 9.54
N GLN A 129 -33.14 4.29 9.78
CA GLN A 129 -32.60 5.54 9.23
C GLN A 129 -32.18 5.43 7.75
N GLY A 130 -32.30 4.25 7.13
CA GLY A 130 -31.89 4.03 5.75
C GLY A 130 -30.37 4.06 5.53
N LYS A 131 -29.57 3.86 6.58
CA LYS A 131 -28.11 3.74 6.47
C LYS A 131 -27.74 2.46 5.72
N ARG A 132 -26.58 2.49 5.06
CA ARG A 132 -26.14 1.40 4.18
C ARG A 132 -24.96 0.62 4.76
N GLY A 133 -23.75 1.14 4.57
CA GLY A 133 -22.52 0.53 5.04
C GLY A 133 -22.29 0.80 6.52
N VAL A 134 -21.86 -0.21 7.26
CA VAL A 134 -21.39 -0.06 8.64
C VAL A 134 -19.94 -0.48 8.68
N TRP A 135 -19.07 0.45 9.05
CA TRP A 135 -17.64 0.21 9.25
C TRP A 135 -17.39 0.08 10.74
N LEU A 136 -16.74 -1.00 11.16
CA LEU A 136 -16.37 -1.25 12.55
C LEU A 136 -14.86 -1.31 12.67
N LYS A 137 -14.27 -0.26 13.23
CA LYS A 137 -12.86 -0.18 13.55
C LYS A 137 -12.64 -0.69 14.97
N LEU A 138 -11.94 -1.82 15.07
CA LEU A 138 -11.55 -2.43 16.34
C LEU A 138 -10.05 -2.29 16.54
N PRO A 139 -9.59 -1.35 17.40
CA PRO A 139 -8.23 -1.38 17.92
C PRO A 139 -7.83 -2.76 18.47
N ILE A 140 -6.54 -3.09 18.41
CA ILE A 140 -6.02 -4.43 18.73
C ILE A 140 -6.33 -4.86 20.17
N GLU A 141 -6.44 -3.91 21.10
CA GLU A 141 -6.86 -4.13 22.48
C GLU A 141 -8.31 -4.65 22.62
N PHE A 142 -9.14 -4.48 21.60
CA PHE A 142 -10.53 -4.97 21.53
C PHE A 142 -10.67 -6.23 20.66
N ALA A 143 -9.60 -7.01 20.51
CA ALA A 143 -9.63 -8.26 19.75
C ALA A 143 -10.70 -9.26 20.26
N ASN A 144 -11.10 -9.15 21.53
CA ASN A 144 -12.19 -9.94 22.12
C ASN A 144 -13.56 -9.67 21.48
N LEU A 145 -13.73 -8.56 20.76
CA LEU A 145 -14.98 -8.18 20.08
C LEU A 145 -15.05 -8.65 18.62
N VAL A 146 -13.95 -9.20 18.07
CA VAL A 146 -13.88 -9.64 16.68
C VAL A 146 -14.85 -10.80 16.41
N GLN A 147 -14.77 -11.87 17.21
CA GLN A 147 -15.68 -13.01 17.05
C GLN A 147 -17.15 -12.60 17.22
N PRO A 148 -17.55 -11.89 18.29
CA PRO A 148 -18.91 -11.39 18.43
C PRO A 148 -19.42 -10.58 17.23
N ALA A 149 -18.59 -9.69 16.68
CA ALA A 149 -18.97 -8.91 15.49
C ALA A 149 -19.19 -9.79 14.25
N VAL A 150 -18.32 -10.78 14.02
CA VAL A 150 -18.44 -11.72 12.89
C VAL A 150 -19.70 -12.59 13.01
N GLU A 151 -20.06 -13.00 14.23
CA GLU A 151 -21.30 -13.75 14.49
C GLU A 151 -22.56 -12.92 14.19
N GLU A 152 -22.50 -11.58 14.31
CA GLU A 152 -23.53 -10.65 13.86
C GLU A 152 -23.50 -10.36 12.35
N GLY A 153 -22.63 -11.04 11.59
CA GLY A 153 -22.55 -10.99 10.13
C GLY A 153 -21.56 -9.97 9.59
N PHE A 154 -20.73 -9.34 10.42
CA PHE A 154 -19.63 -8.52 9.92
C PHE A 154 -18.58 -9.40 9.22
N THR A 155 -17.95 -8.83 8.20
CA THR A 155 -16.85 -9.47 7.46
C THR A 155 -15.60 -8.62 7.52
N TYR A 156 -14.43 -9.23 7.37
CA TYR A 156 -13.17 -8.48 7.35
C TYR A 156 -13.03 -7.66 6.08
N HIS A 157 -12.66 -6.39 6.23
CA HIS A 157 -12.27 -5.55 5.12
C HIS A 157 -10.75 -5.45 5.03
N HIS A 158 -10.12 -4.87 6.05
CA HIS A 158 -8.66 -4.68 6.10
C HIS A 158 -8.15 -4.71 7.54
N ALA A 159 -6.84 -4.88 7.70
CA ALA A 159 -6.18 -4.77 8.98
C ALA A 159 -4.92 -3.92 8.83
N GLU A 160 -4.63 -3.17 9.88
CA GLU A 160 -3.35 -2.49 10.11
C GLU A 160 -2.71 -3.08 11.37
N PRO A 161 -1.44 -2.79 11.69
CA PRO A 161 -0.77 -3.39 12.85
C PRO A 161 -1.49 -3.20 14.19
N ASN A 162 -2.30 -2.15 14.31
CA ASN A 162 -2.97 -1.77 15.55
C ASN A 162 -4.52 -1.80 15.50
N TYR A 163 -5.14 -2.19 14.37
CA TYR A 163 -6.59 -2.34 14.33
C TYR A 163 -7.07 -3.28 13.21
N LEU A 164 -8.26 -3.84 13.38
CA LEU A 164 -9.02 -4.55 12.36
C LEU A 164 -10.21 -3.70 11.93
N MET A 165 -10.42 -3.56 10.61
CA MET A 165 -11.62 -2.98 10.03
C MET A 165 -12.55 -4.09 9.56
N LEU A 166 -13.75 -4.14 10.13
CA LEU A 166 -14.83 -4.99 9.68
C LEU A 166 -15.92 -4.15 8.99
N VAL A 167 -16.69 -4.80 8.13
CA VAL A 167 -17.80 -4.19 7.42
C VAL A 167 -19.07 -5.02 7.46
N TYR A 168 -20.20 -4.34 7.49
CA TYR A 168 -21.53 -4.91 7.34
C TYR A 168 -22.35 -4.08 6.36
N TRP A 169 -23.12 -4.74 5.50
CA TRP A 169 -24.01 -4.08 4.55
C TRP A 169 -25.46 -4.31 4.98
N ILE A 170 -26.13 -3.25 5.42
CA ILE A 170 -27.49 -3.34 5.96
C ILE A 170 -28.54 -3.71 4.89
N PRO A 171 -28.54 -3.12 3.68
CA PRO A 171 -29.57 -3.38 2.70
C PRO A 171 -29.48 -4.79 2.10
N ALA A 172 -30.63 -5.37 1.72
CA ALA A 172 -30.66 -6.63 0.96
C ALA A 172 -30.16 -6.50 -0.50
N THR A 173 -29.90 -5.28 -0.96
CA THR A 173 -29.33 -5.01 -2.29
C THR A 173 -27.87 -5.45 -2.37
N LYS A 174 -27.33 -5.55 -3.60
CA LYS A 174 -25.90 -5.83 -3.82
C LYS A 174 -25.01 -4.90 -2.98
N ASN A 175 -24.06 -5.49 -2.26
CA ASN A 175 -23.06 -4.74 -1.50
C ASN A 175 -22.19 -3.90 -2.45
N THR A 176 -22.15 -2.58 -2.22
CA THR A 176 -21.36 -1.61 -2.99
C THR A 176 -20.20 -1.01 -2.20
N LEU A 177 -19.89 -1.56 -1.02
CA LEU A 177 -18.70 -1.14 -0.29
C LEU A 177 -17.46 -1.40 -1.15
N PRO A 178 -16.50 -0.46 -1.18
CA PRO A 178 -15.26 -0.68 -1.90
C PRO A 178 -14.55 -1.89 -1.31
N VAL A 179 -13.88 -2.65 -2.17
CA VAL A 179 -13.03 -3.75 -1.71
C VAL A 179 -11.70 -3.18 -1.19
N ASN A 180 -11.08 -3.90 -0.26
CA ASN A 180 -9.75 -3.55 0.24
C ASN A 180 -8.67 -3.59 -0.86
N ALA A 181 -7.53 -2.96 -0.58
CA ALA A 181 -6.33 -2.93 -1.42
C ALA A 181 -6.07 -4.29 -2.09
N THR A 182 -6.09 -4.26 -3.42
CA THR A 182 -6.01 -5.46 -4.28
C THR A 182 -4.61 -5.68 -4.87
N HIS A 183 -3.80 -4.62 -4.89
CA HIS A 183 -2.49 -4.63 -5.51
C HIS A 183 -1.40 -4.27 -4.51
N ARG A 184 -0.26 -4.94 -4.64
CA ARG A 184 1.02 -4.45 -4.11
C ARG A 184 1.69 -3.61 -5.19
N VAL A 185 2.47 -2.62 -4.77
CA VAL A 185 3.17 -1.71 -5.67
C VAL A 185 4.66 -1.88 -5.45
N GLY A 186 5.37 -2.25 -6.51
CA GLY A 186 6.82 -2.37 -6.53
C GLY A 186 7.45 -1.45 -7.56
N VAL A 187 8.72 -1.13 -7.35
CA VAL A 187 9.55 -0.33 -8.25
C VAL A 187 10.82 -1.10 -8.60
N GLY A 188 11.26 -0.96 -9.85
CA GLY A 188 12.58 -1.38 -10.31
C GLY A 188 13.33 -0.17 -10.84
N ALA A 189 14.57 0.00 -10.39
CA ALA A 189 15.40 1.14 -10.74
C ALA A 189 16.34 0.79 -11.89
N PHE A 190 16.04 1.32 -13.07
CA PHE A 190 16.97 1.37 -14.18
C PHE A 190 17.89 2.58 -13.98
N VAL A 191 19.04 2.34 -13.33
CA VAL A 191 20.06 3.38 -13.11
C VAL A 191 21.17 3.17 -14.13
N MET A 192 21.42 4.15 -14.99
CA MET A 192 22.51 4.09 -15.97
C MET A 192 23.41 5.32 -15.88
N ASN A 193 24.72 5.12 -15.97
CA ASN A 193 25.71 6.19 -16.04
C ASN A 193 26.08 6.56 -17.49
N ASP A 194 26.86 7.63 -17.66
CA ASP A 194 27.28 8.13 -18.98
C ASP A 194 28.19 7.16 -19.76
N ARG A 195 28.71 6.11 -19.10
CA ARG A 195 29.52 5.04 -19.72
C ARG A 195 28.66 3.86 -20.22
N ARG A 196 27.33 4.01 -20.24
CA ARG A 196 26.37 2.93 -20.57
C ARG A 196 26.48 1.72 -19.64
N GLU A 197 26.88 1.94 -18.39
CA GLU A 197 26.87 0.91 -17.36
C GLU A 197 25.61 1.06 -16.50
N VAL A 198 24.95 -0.06 -16.20
CA VAL A 198 23.82 -0.12 -15.29
C VAL A 198 24.24 -0.54 -13.90
N LEU A 199 23.58 0.01 -12.89
CA LEU A 199 23.74 -0.42 -11.51
C LEU A 199 23.02 -1.75 -11.30
N ALA A 200 23.75 -2.75 -10.85
CA ALA A 200 23.21 -4.09 -10.62
C ALA A 200 23.59 -4.63 -9.25
N VAL A 201 22.70 -5.45 -8.69
CA VAL A 201 22.84 -6.07 -7.37
C VAL A 201 22.64 -7.58 -7.44
N GLN A 202 23.19 -8.28 -6.45
CA GLN A 202 22.92 -9.68 -6.14
C GLN A 202 22.35 -9.78 -4.72
N GLU A 203 21.29 -10.54 -4.52
CA GLU A 203 20.67 -10.72 -3.20
C GLU A 203 21.43 -11.74 -2.33
N LYS A 204 21.51 -11.49 -1.02
CA LYS A 204 22.03 -12.44 -0.01
C LYS A 204 21.01 -13.51 0.37
N SER A 205 19.74 -13.31 0.05
CA SER A 205 18.63 -14.16 0.49
C SER A 205 17.53 -14.23 -0.55
N GLY A 206 16.50 -15.05 -0.33
CA GLY A 206 15.46 -15.30 -1.34
C GLY A 206 15.88 -16.27 -2.44
N LYS A 207 15.10 -16.30 -3.52
CA LYS A 207 15.20 -17.28 -4.62
C LYS A 207 16.52 -17.20 -5.39
N PHE A 208 17.17 -16.03 -5.42
CA PHE A 208 18.42 -15.80 -6.15
C PHE A 208 19.68 -15.92 -5.29
N ARG A 209 19.56 -16.27 -4.02
CA ARG A 209 20.72 -16.44 -3.13
C ARG A 209 21.72 -17.43 -3.73
N GLY A 210 22.96 -16.97 -3.93
CA GLY A 210 24.05 -17.81 -4.45
C GLY A 210 23.91 -18.22 -5.92
N SER A 211 22.92 -17.70 -6.65
CA SER A 211 22.72 -18.00 -8.07
C SER A 211 23.68 -17.26 -8.99
N GLY A 212 24.33 -16.20 -8.50
CA GLY A 212 25.19 -15.33 -9.31
C GLY A 212 24.44 -14.39 -10.26
N VAL A 213 23.11 -14.38 -10.24
CA VAL A 213 22.28 -13.53 -11.11
C VAL A 213 22.36 -12.07 -10.70
N TRP A 214 22.71 -11.19 -11.64
CA TRP A 214 22.65 -9.75 -11.45
C TRP A 214 21.29 -9.21 -11.89
N LYS A 215 20.66 -8.40 -11.03
CA LYS A 215 19.39 -7.73 -11.31
C LYS A 215 19.50 -6.23 -11.03
N PHE A 216 18.53 -5.47 -11.52
CA PHE A 216 18.35 -4.08 -11.11
C PHE A 216 18.00 -3.99 -9.61
N PRO A 217 18.31 -2.87 -8.92
CA PRO A 217 17.74 -2.57 -7.63
C PRO A 217 16.22 -2.54 -7.70
N THR A 218 15.56 -3.15 -6.71
CA THR A 218 14.10 -3.30 -6.72
C THR A 218 13.55 -3.31 -5.31
N GLY A 219 12.38 -2.71 -5.09
CA GLY A 219 11.70 -2.84 -3.81
C GLY A 219 10.21 -2.51 -3.86
N VAL A 220 9.61 -2.42 -2.69
CA VAL A 220 8.18 -2.16 -2.50
C VAL A 220 8.00 -0.71 -2.12
N VAL A 221 6.99 -0.07 -2.69
CA VAL A 221 6.61 1.30 -2.31
C VAL A 221 5.82 1.24 -1.01
N ASP A 222 6.26 2.00 -0.01
CA ASP A 222 5.63 2.01 1.31
C ASP A 222 4.26 2.69 1.27
N GLN A 223 3.41 2.38 2.27
CA GLN A 223 2.10 3.01 2.40
C GLN A 223 2.27 4.54 2.55
N GLY A 224 1.66 5.29 1.62
CA GLY A 224 1.75 6.75 1.59
C GLY A 224 3.04 7.30 0.97
N GLU A 225 3.90 6.44 0.40
CA GLU A 225 5.12 6.84 -0.31
C GLU A 225 4.84 7.05 -1.82
N ASP A 226 5.43 8.10 -2.39
CA ASP A 226 5.38 8.35 -3.84
C ASP A 226 6.31 7.38 -4.59
N LEU A 227 5.90 6.94 -5.80
CA LEU A 227 6.67 5.99 -6.61
C LEU A 227 8.12 6.44 -6.85
N PHE A 228 8.32 7.71 -7.21
CA PHE A 228 9.67 8.25 -7.47
C PHE A 228 10.52 8.34 -6.20
N VAL A 229 9.90 8.59 -5.04
CA VAL A 229 10.59 8.61 -3.74
C VAL A 229 11.01 7.20 -3.38
N GLY A 230 10.10 6.22 -3.50
CA GLY A 230 10.40 4.82 -3.26
C GLY A 230 11.54 4.31 -4.14
N ALA A 231 11.53 4.61 -5.44
CA ALA A 231 12.59 4.19 -6.35
C ALA A 231 13.97 4.76 -5.97
N VAL A 232 14.04 6.05 -5.61
CA VAL A 232 15.29 6.69 -5.15
C VAL A 232 15.75 6.10 -3.82
N ARG A 233 14.83 5.89 -2.87
CA ARG A 233 15.10 5.27 -1.57
C ARG A 233 15.69 3.87 -1.74
N GLU A 234 15.08 3.01 -2.55
CA GLU A 234 15.53 1.62 -2.73
C GLU A 234 16.95 1.56 -3.29
N VAL A 235 17.30 2.39 -4.29
CA VAL A 235 18.68 2.46 -4.79
C VAL A 235 19.64 2.89 -3.68
N LYS A 236 19.27 3.91 -2.91
CA LYS A 236 20.10 4.44 -1.82
C LYS A 236 20.32 3.41 -0.73
N GLU A 237 19.27 2.70 -0.32
CA GLU A 237 19.33 1.65 0.70
C GLU A 237 20.21 0.49 0.24
N GLU A 238 19.94 -0.09 -0.94
CA GLU A 238 20.67 -1.27 -1.41
C GLU A 238 22.14 -1.01 -1.75
N THR A 239 22.45 0.16 -2.30
CA THR A 239 23.76 0.43 -2.97
C THR A 239 24.51 1.64 -2.43
N GLY A 240 23.89 2.49 -1.63
CA GLY A 240 24.47 3.75 -1.16
C GLY A 240 24.52 4.87 -2.20
N ILE A 241 24.12 4.61 -3.45
CA ILE A 241 24.17 5.58 -4.55
C ILE A 241 23.02 6.59 -4.44
N ASP A 242 23.37 7.87 -4.42
CA ASP A 242 22.41 8.96 -4.60
C ASP A 242 21.98 9.05 -6.06
N THR A 243 20.67 9.19 -6.28
CA THR A 243 20.06 9.23 -7.60
C THR A 243 19.00 10.33 -7.70
N GLU A 244 18.75 10.78 -8.92
CA GLU A 244 17.64 11.63 -9.30
C GLU A 244 16.64 10.82 -10.13
N PHE A 245 15.37 10.90 -9.80
CA PHE A 245 14.31 10.29 -10.61
C PHE A 245 14.09 11.08 -11.91
N ILE A 246 13.99 10.37 -13.03
CA ILE A 246 13.76 10.99 -14.35
C ILE A 246 12.32 10.75 -14.82
N GLU A 247 11.94 9.49 -14.99
CA GLU A 247 10.61 9.11 -15.48
C GLU A 247 10.29 7.63 -15.23
N ILE A 248 9.02 7.27 -15.29
CA ILE A 248 8.58 5.88 -15.41
C ILE A 248 8.69 5.49 -16.87
N LEU A 249 9.47 4.44 -17.16
CA LEU A 249 9.66 3.90 -18.50
C LEU A 249 8.52 2.96 -18.90
N ALA A 250 8.07 2.13 -17.97
CA ALA A 250 7.00 1.16 -18.19
C ALA A 250 6.44 0.70 -16.85
N PHE A 251 5.32 -0.02 -16.88
CA PHE A 251 4.86 -0.79 -15.73
C PHE A 251 4.32 -2.15 -16.19
N ARG A 252 4.39 -3.13 -15.30
CA ARG A 252 3.86 -4.48 -15.51
C ARG A 252 2.78 -4.77 -14.47
N GLN A 253 1.72 -5.44 -14.89
CA GLN A 253 0.78 -6.08 -13.99
C GLN A 253 1.00 -7.60 -13.94
N SER A 254 0.89 -8.19 -12.75
CA SER A 254 0.73 -9.65 -12.58
C SER A 254 -0.31 -9.97 -11.54
N HIS A 255 -0.89 -11.18 -11.61
CA HIS A 255 -1.95 -11.62 -10.71
C HIS A 255 -1.49 -12.74 -9.79
N LYS A 256 -2.09 -12.80 -8.60
CA LYS A 256 -1.98 -13.88 -7.62
C LYS A 256 -0.54 -14.23 -7.20
N SER A 257 0.34 -13.23 -7.06
CA SER A 257 1.72 -13.50 -6.65
C SER A 257 1.85 -13.67 -5.14
N PHE A 258 1.34 -12.72 -4.35
CA PHE A 258 1.51 -12.73 -2.90
C PHE A 258 0.15 -12.74 -2.20
N PHE A 259 -0.19 -13.87 -1.58
CA PHE A 259 -1.48 -14.08 -0.91
C PHE A 259 -2.68 -13.66 -1.79
N GLU A 260 -2.70 -14.14 -3.03
CA GLU A 260 -3.75 -13.87 -4.04
C GLU A 260 -3.88 -12.41 -4.49
N LYS A 261 -3.04 -11.49 -3.98
CA LYS A 261 -2.98 -10.11 -4.46
C LYS A 261 -2.28 -10.03 -5.83
N SER A 262 -2.63 -9.00 -6.58
CA SER A 262 -1.95 -8.64 -7.82
C SER A 262 -0.76 -7.72 -7.52
N ASP A 263 0.18 -7.59 -8.45
CA ASP A 263 1.28 -6.64 -8.35
C ASP A 263 1.22 -5.65 -9.52
N LEU A 264 1.52 -4.39 -9.21
CA LEU A 264 1.93 -3.39 -10.17
C LEU A 264 3.42 -3.13 -9.94
N PHE A 265 4.22 -3.35 -10.98
CA PHE A 265 5.67 -3.15 -10.93
C PHE A 265 6.08 -2.05 -11.90
N PHE A 266 6.54 -0.92 -11.38
CA PHE A 266 6.93 0.26 -12.14
C PHE A 266 8.43 0.24 -12.42
N ILE A 267 8.81 0.52 -13.65
CA ILE A 267 10.20 0.55 -14.08
C ILE A 267 10.59 2.02 -14.20
N CYS A 268 11.44 2.47 -13.30
CA CYS A 268 11.82 3.87 -13.14
C CYS A 268 13.22 4.08 -13.71
N LEU A 269 13.38 5.07 -14.58
CA LEU A 269 14.69 5.58 -14.96
C LEU A 269 15.18 6.55 -13.91
N LEU A 270 16.38 6.30 -13.40
CA LEU A 270 17.07 7.17 -12.46
C LEU A 270 18.45 7.53 -13.00
N ARG A 271 18.86 8.77 -12.74
CA ARG A 271 20.21 9.27 -13.04
C ARG A 271 21.06 9.18 -11.77
N PRO A 272 22.25 8.55 -11.81
CA PRO A 272 23.16 8.57 -10.68
C PRO A 272 23.78 9.95 -10.46
N LEU A 273 23.84 10.39 -9.21
CA LEU A 273 24.53 11.60 -8.77
C LEU A 273 25.89 11.29 -8.12
N THR A 274 26.08 10.04 -7.72
CA THR A 274 27.30 9.50 -7.11
C THR A 274 27.61 8.13 -7.72
N PHE A 275 28.84 7.64 -7.55
CA PHE A 275 29.30 6.40 -8.21
C PHE A 275 29.95 5.39 -7.25
N ASP A 276 30.29 5.80 -6.03
CA ASP A 276 30.92 4.96 -5.02
C ASP A 276 29.88 4.07 -4.32
N ILE A 277 29.92 2.78 -4.64
CA ILE A 277 28.96 1.81 -4.12
C ILE A 277 29.29 1.46 -2.67
N ARG A 278 28.27 1.53 -1.80
CA ARG A 278 28.27 1.05 -0.42
C ARG A 278 27.06 0.16 -0.21
N LYS A 279 27.23 -1.13 -0.47
CA LYS A 279 26.13 -2.09 -0.42
C LYS A 279 25.56 -2.26 0.99
N GLN A 280 24.26 -2.51 1.06
CA GLN A 280 23.61 -2.90 2.31
C GLN A 280 23.99 -4.33 2.72
N GLU A 281 24.73 -4.46 3.82
CA GLU A 281 25.25 -5.75 4.25
C GLU A 281 24.17 -6.75 4.72
N SER A 282 22.98 -6.31 5.13
CA SER A 282 21.91 -7.24 5.53
C SER A 282 21.33 -8.02 4.34
N GLU A 283 21.21 -7.38 3.18
CA GLU A 283 20.37 -7.90 2.07
C GLU A 283 21.15 -8.09 0.77
N ILE A 284 22.22 -7.33 0.52
CA ILE A 284 22.92 -7.30 -0.78
C ILE A 284 24.29 -7.97 -0.71
N ALA A 285 24.45 -9.01 -1.52
CA ALA A 285 25.65 -9.85 -1.56
C ALA A 285 26.78 -9.10 -2.25
N ALA A 286 26.46 -8.51 -3.41
CA ALA A 286 27.36 -7.71 -4.21
C ALA A 286 26.56 -6.66 -4.99
N ALA A 287 27.20 -5.53 -5.30
CA ALA A 287 26.66 -4.48 -6.15
C ALA A 287 27.80 -3.93 -7.03
N LYS A 288 27.53 -3.73 -8.33
CA LYS A 288 28.51 -3.19 -9.28
C LYS A 288 27.84 -2.42 -10.41
N TRP A 289 28.63 -1.58 -11.08
CA TRP A 289 28.32 -1.08 -12.41
C TRP A 289 28.63 -2.17 -13.44
N VAL A 290 27.73 -2.40 -14.38
CA VAL A 290 27.86 -3.44 -15.42
C VAL A 290 27.57 -2.83 -16.78
N PRO A 291 28.44 -2.97 -17.79
CA PRO A 291 28.10 -2.59 -19.17
C PRO A 291 26.74 -3.19 -19.57
N ILE A 292 25.84 -2.39 -20.15
CA ILE A 292 24.48 -2.84 -20.43
C ILE A 292 24.45 -4.06 -21.37
N GLU A 293 25.41 -4.16 -22.28
CA GLU A 293 25.57 -5.29 -23.18
C GLU A 293 25.97 -6.57 -22.42
N GLU A 294 26.85 -6.47 -21.42
CA GLU A 294 27.21 -7.60 -20.52
C GLU A 294 25.99 -8.00 -19.67
N PHE A 295 25.27 -7.02 -19.12
CA PHE A 295 24.06 -7.27 -18.32
C PHE A 295 22.98 -7.98 -19.14
N ALA A 296 22.75 -7.51 -20.38
CA ALA A 296 21.76 -8.08 -21.29
C ALA A 296 22.11 -9.49 -21.76
N ALA A 297 23.40 -9.80 -21.90
CA ALA A 297 23.88 -11.12 -22.32
C ALA A 297 23.76 -12.21 -21.24
N GLN A 298 23.36 -11.87 -20.01
CA GLN A 298 23.17 -12.86 -18.95
C GLN A 298 22.14 -13.92 -19.37
N PRO A 299 22.43 -15.24 -19.24
CA PRO A 299 21.50 -16.30 -19.60
C PRO A 299 20.15 -16.21 -18.89
N PHE A 300 20.13 -15.61 -17.69
CA PHE A 300 18.92 -15.34 -16.93
C PHE A 300 18.01 -14.32 -17.63
N VAL A 301 18.57 -13.22 -18.15
CA VAL A 301 17.82 -12.19 -18.87
C VAL A 301 17.11 -12.77 -20.09
N HIS A 302 17.78 -13.67 -20.83
CA HIS A 302 17.19 -14.32 -22.00
C HIS A 302 16.01 -15.25 -21.66
N LYS A 303 15.96 -15.77 -20.44
CA LYS A 303 14.86 -16.64 -19.96
C LYS A 303 13.69 -15.86 -19.35
N HIS A 304 13.86 -14.55 -19.13
CA HIS A 304 12.88 -13.72 -18.43
C HIS A 304 12.48 -12.51 -19.27
N GLU A 305 11.34 -12.62 -19.94
CA GLU A 305 10.82 -11.60 -20.86
C GLU A 305 10.70 -10.20 -20.25
N LEU A 306 10.30 -10.09 -18.98
CA LEU A 306 10.23 -8.79 -18.30
C LEU A 306 11.59 -8.06 -18.32
N LEU A 307 12.69 -8.76 -17.98
CA LEU A 307 14.01 -8.14 -17.96
C LEU A 307 14.46 -7.73 -19.35
N LYS A 308 14.15 -8.55 -20.36
CA LYS A 308 14.38 -8.19 -21.77
C LYS A 308 13.66 -6.88 -22.12
N TYR A 309 12.36 -6.77 -21.82
CA TYR A 309 11.60 -5.54 -22.09
C TYR A 309 12.10 -4.33 -21.30
N ILE A 310 12.54 -4.51 -20.05
CA ILE A 310 13.15 -3.43 -19.25
C ILE A 310 14.41 -2.89 -19.95
N ILE A 311 15.27 -3.78 -20.42
CA ILE A 311 16.49 -3.42 -21.15
C ILE A 311 16.14 -2.75 -22.47
N ASP A 312 15.23 -3.33 -23.26
CA ASP A 312 14.82 -2.81 -24.56
C ASP A 312 14.24 -1.39 -24.44
N VAL A 313 13.40 -1.12 -23.43
CA VAL A 313 12.84 0.22 -23.19
C VAL A 313 13.92 1.18 -22.67
N GLY A 314 14.82 0.72 -21.79
CA GLY A 314 15.95 1.52 -21.33
C GLY A 314 16.88 1.93 -22.46
N LEU A 315 17.21 1.02 -23.38
CA LEU A 315 17.98 1.30 -24.59
C LEU A 315 17.21 2.20 -25.56
N ALA A 316 15.91 1.98 -25.76
CA ALA A 316 15.08 2.87 -26.58
C ALA A 316 15.05 4.30 -26.04
N LYS A 317 15.10 4.48 -24.71
CA LYS A 317 15.21 5.81 -24.09
C LYS A 317 16.51 6.53 -24.46
N ILE A 318 17.61 5.81 -24.51
CA ILE A 318 18.93 6.39 -24.77
C ILE A 318 19.14 6.60 -26.26
N ASP A 319 18.82 5.59 -27.07
CA ASP A 319 19.23 5.52 -28.47
C ASP A 319 18.13 6.01 -29.43
N LYS A 320 16.87 6.09 -28.99
CA LYS A 320 15.70 6.38 -29.84
C LYS A 320 14.75 7.44 -29.25
N ASP A 321 15.23 8.19 -28.27
CA ASP A 321 14.50 9.29 -27.62
C ASP A 321 13.12 8.90 -27.02
N TYR A 322 12.97 7.63 -26.57
CA TYR A 322 11.72 7.17 -25.95
C TYR A 322 11.21 8.14 -24.86
N ALA A 323 9.90 8.34 -24.81
CA ALA A 323 9.28 9.24 -23.85
C ALA A 323 8.52 8.44 -22.80
N GLY A 324 9.02 8.46 -21.57
CA GLY A 324 8.33 7.88 -20.41
C GLY A 324 7.34 8.87 -19.79
N PHE A 325 6.97 8.58 -18.54
CA PHE A 325 6.02 9.36 -17.76
C PHE A 325 6.70 10.07 -16.59
N SER A 326 6.70 11.41 -16.61
CA SER A 326 7.24 12.24 -15.54
C SER A 326 6.12 12.70 -14.58
N PRO A 327 6.40 12.80 -13.27
CA PRO A 327 5.43 13.34 -12.31
C PRO A 327 5.27 14.86 -12.51
N VAL A 328 4.03 15.31 -12.60
CA VAL A 328 3.64 16.72 -12.57
C VAL A 328 2.81 16.93 -11.33
N GLN A 329 3.26 17.82 -10.45
CA GLN A 329 2.52 18.14 -9.23
C GLN A 329 1.22 18.88 -9.58
N ILE A 330 0.12 18.44 -8.99
CA ILE A 330 -1.21 19.05 -9.13
C ILE A 330 -1.80 19.35 -7.75
N SER A 331 -2.60 20.41 -7.69
CA SER A 331 -3.43 20.75 -6.53
C SER A 331 -4.86 20.23 -6.74
N SER A 332 -5.43 19.57 -5.73
CA SER A 332 -6.84 19.20 -5.74
C SER A 332 -7.68 20.33 -5.15
N PHE A 333 -8.86 20.60 -5.72
CA PHE A 333 -9.82 21.52 -5.11
C PHE A 333 -10.38 20.96 -3.79
N PHE A 334 -10.38 19.63 -3.64
CA PHE A 334 -10.99 18.94 -2.50
C PHE A 334 -10.01 18.68 -1.35
N SER A 335 -8.72 18.95 -1.52
CA SER A 335 -7.72 18.74 -0.47
C SER A 335 -6.44 19.54 -0.70
N ASP A 336 -5.85 20.04 0.39
CA ASP A 336 -4.53 20.69 0.38
C ASP A 336 -3.35 19.71 0.20
N ARG A 337 -3.63 18.41 0.04
CA ARG A 337 -2.60 17.40 -0.17
C ARG A 337 -2.03 17.53 -1.58
N LYS A 338 -0.71 17.48 -1.68
CA LYS A 338 0.00 17.37 -2.96
C LYS A 338 -0.39 16.05 -3.64
N SER A 339 -0.62 16.10 -4.94
CA SER A 339 -0.84 14.93 -5.78
C SER A 339 0.02 15.04 -7.03
N TYR A 340 0.34 13.90 -7.65
CA TYR A 340 1.16 13.84 -8.86
C TYR A 340 0.40 13.10 -9.96
N ILE A 341 0.38 13.67 -11.15
CA ILE A 341 0.00 12.97 -12.38
C ILE A 341 1.28 12.56 -13.12
N TYR A 342 1.38 11.29 -13.50
CA TYR A 342 2.49 10.79 -14.32
C TYR A 342 2.05 10.85 -15.77
N LEU A 343 2.71 11.68 -16.59
CA LEU A 343 2.34 11.89 -17.98
C LEU A 343 3.58 12.08 -18.86
N ASN A 344 3.42 11.86 -20.17
CA ASN A 344 4.45 12.18 -21.14
C ASN A 344 4.59 13.72 -21.24
N SER A 345 5.62 14.25 -20.60
CA SER A 345 5.85 15.70 -20.49
C SER A 345 6.32 16.33 -21.81
N LYS A 346 6.99 15.55 -22.69
CA LYS A 346 7.46 16.03 -24.00
C LYS A 346 6.31 16.41 -24.92
N GLU A 347 5.26 15.58 -24.98
CA GLU A 347 4.09 15.84 -25.82
C GLU A 347 3.23 17.00 -25.28
N MET A 348 3.15 17.14 -23.96
CA MET A 348 2.35 18.21 -23.34
C MET A 348 2.98 19.60 -23.51
N ASN A 349 4.31 19.70 -23.50
CA ASN A 349 5.02 20.97 -23.72
C ASN A 349 5.01 21.42 -25.20
N GLN A 350 4.70 20.52 -26.15
CA GLN A 350 4.53 20.85 -27.56
C GLN A 350 3.11 21.32 -27.89
N SER A 351 2.13 21.04 -27.04
CA SER A 351 0.79 21.62 -27.15
C SER A 351 0.78 23.03 -26.54
N SER A 352 0.78 24.05 -27.39
CA SER A 352 0.28 25.38 -27.02
C SER A 352 -1.18 25.21 -26.57
N ARG A 353 -1.41 25.02 -25.27
CA ARG A 353 -2.75 25.11 -24.72
C ARG A 353 -3.26 26.50 -25.09
N PRO A 354 -4.38 26.64 -25.82
CA PRO A 354 -4.95 27.96 -26.02
C PRO A 354 -5.19 28.58 -24.64
N GLU A 355 -4.76 29.83 -24.45
CA GLU A 355 -4.88 30.58 -23.18
C GLU A 355 -6.33 30.79 -22.73
N THR A 356 -7.31 30.25 -23.48
CA THR A 356 -8.71 30.24 -23.13
C THR A 356 -9.24 28.82 -23.22
N TRP A 357 -9.42 28.17 -22.08
CA TRP A 357 -10.46 27.15 -21.97
C TRP A 357 -11.80 27.85 -22.26
N PRO A 358 -12.65 27.36 -23.17
CA PRO A 358 -14.02 27.86 -23.27
C PRO A 358 -14.67 27.65 -21.89
N GLU A 359 -15.27 28.70 -21.31
CA GLU A 359 -16.03 28.69 -20.05
C GLU A 359 -17.32 27.85 -20.11
N CYS A 360 -17.27 26.68 -20.75
CA CYS A 360 -18.42 25.84 -21.05
C CYS A 360 -18.31 24.45 -20.41
N TYR A 361 -17.76 24.35 -19.19
CA TYR A 361 -18.04 23.21 -18.31
C TYR A 361 -18.10 23.71 -16.86
N GLY A 362 -19.31 23.92 -16.34
CA GLY A 362 -19.50 24.08 -14.89
C GLY A 362 -20.38 25.22 -14.37
N ARG A 363 -21.22 25.88 -15.17
CA ARG A 363 -22.31 26.71 -14.61
C ARG A 363 -23.67 26.14 -14.94
N LEU A 364 -24.27 25.46 -13.96
CA LEU A 364 -25.72 25.30 -13.88
C LEU A 364 -26.32 26.69 -13.67
N TYR A 365 -26.88 27.29 -14.72
CA TYR A 365 -27.69 28.50 -14.59
C TYR A 365 -29.11 28.10 -14.17
N LEU A 366 -29.49 28.42 -12.93
CA LEU A 366 -30.89 28.49 -12.53
C LEU A 366 -31.51 29.74 -13.16
N ASN A 367 -32.35 29.56 -14.19
CA ASN A 367 -33.27 30.62 -14.61
C ASN A 367 -34.43 30.72 -13.60
N LYS A 368 -34.97 31.92 -13.39
CA LYS A 368 -36.07 32.31 -12.50
C LYS A 368 -37.41 31.57 -12.73
N THR A 369 -37.46 30.52 -13.54
CA THR A 369 -38.63 29.68 -13.81
C THR A 369 -38.44 28.19 -13.51
N GLY A 370 -37.31 27.77 -12.91
CA GLY A 370 -37.23 26.47 -12.21
C GLY A 370 -37.14 25.20 -13.07
N HIS A 371 -36.75 25.25 -14.35
CA HIS A 371 -36.52 24.06 -15.17
C HIS A 371 -35.03 23.81 -15.48
N VAL A 372 -34.54 22.61 -15.18
CA VAL A 372 -33.20 22.11 -15.54
C VAL A 372 -33.25 21.55 -16.97
N LYS A 373 -32.48 22.12 -17.90
CA LYS A 373 -32.24 21.49 -19.22
C LYS A 373 -30.90 20.76 -19.19
N ALA A 374 -30.94 19.44 -19.39
CA ALA A 374 -29.76 18.65 -19.73
C ALA A 374 -29.51 18.74 -21.25
N CYS A 375 -28.28 19.05 -21.66
CA CYS A 375 -27.88 18.90 -23.06
C CYS A 375 -27.69 17.42 -23.37
N ALA A 376 -28.68 16.81 -24.01
CA ALA A 376 -28.55 15.56 -24.73
C ALA A 376 -28.46 15.88 -26.23
N HIS A 377 -27.35 15.56 -26.88
CA HIS A 377 -27.17 15.24 -28.31
C HIS A 377 -25.78 14.57 -28.35
N GLY A 378 -25.59 13.32 -28.75
CA GLY A 378 -26.27 12.53 -29.76
C GLY A 378 -25.24 12.23 -30.85
N ILE A 379 -24.66 11.03 -30.82
CA ILE A 379 -23.68 10.50 -31.80
C ILE A 379 -24.38 10.26 -33.16
N LEU A 380 -23.63 10.48 -34.25
CA LEU A 380 -23.64 9.86 -35.61
C LEU A 380 -23.68 10.93 -36.72
N GLN A 381 -23.08 10.81 -37.91
CA GLN A 381 -21.99 10.07 -38.54
C GLN A 381 -22.00 10.59 -40.02
N LEU A 382 -20.87 10.46 -40.73
CA LEU A 382 -20.68 10.55 -42.21
C LEU A 382 -20.39 11.94 -42.82
N TYR A 383 -19.16 12.12 -43.30
CA TYR A 383 -18.77 11.77 -44.68
C TYR A 383 -17.44 11.02 -44.68
#